data_AF-A0A927J8K2-F1
#
_entry.id   AF-A0A927J8K2-F1
#
_cell.length_a   1.000
_cell.length_b   1.000
_cell.length_c   1.000
_cell.angle_alpha   90.00
_cell.angle_beta   90.00
_cell.angle_gamma   90.00
#
_symmetry.space_group_name_H-M   'P 1'
#
loop_
_entity.id
_entity.type
_entity.pdbx_description
1 polymer ?
#
loop_
_entity_poly.entity_id
_entity_poly.type
_entity_poly.pdbx_seq_one_letter_code
_entity_poly.pdbx_strand_id
1 'polypeptide(L)'
;MKASDFVKLEKDYLFKKDYLNKTPWWKSVLLVPPTLFLFAGLVGILYLFNYDMLVSWYIIPYLLLFVVGTIWLKAIKKHIQKTKINTSGSFLVCVGKEIEERGGDTYIAFVTDSRRHNLHYLNTPVKEISLDNILEKYDPATLKKKAVLIGEEEGTSMYVRAFSNSKVKKANAKWQEEGYLPILFIDERYTFIIKRKDILNIGN
;
A
#
# COMPACT_ATOMS: atom_id res chain seq x y z
N MET A 1 -13.39 -18.42 -2.20
CA MET A 1 -12.05 -18.72 -1.64
C MET A 1 -12.15 -18.97 -0.15
N LYS A 2 -11.20 -19.68 0.47
CA LYS A 2 -11.21 -19.93 1.92
C LYS A 2 -10.41 -18.86 2.66
N ALA A 3 -10.81 -18.53 3.89
CA ALA A 3 -10.09 -17.58 4.76
C ALA A 3 -8.59 -17.93 4.93
N SER A 4 -8.26 -19.22 4.87
CA SER A 4 -6.88 -19.72 4.91
C SER A 4 -5.98 -19.16 3.80
N ASP A 5 -6.53 -18.92 2.61
CA ASP A 5 -5.75 -18.46 1.46
C ASP A 5 -5.37 -16.99 1.62
N PHE A 6 -6.27 -16.18 2.21
CA PHE A 6 -5.98 -14.79 2.56
C PHE A 6 -4.90 -14.69 3.63
N VAL A 7 -4.97 -15.52 4.68
CA VAL A 7 -3.93 -15.55 5.73
C VAL A 7 -2.57 -15.98 5.16
N LYS A 8 -2.53 -16.87 4.17
CA LYS A 8 -1.28 -17.22 3.47
C LYS A 8 -0.71 -16.01 2.71
N LEU A 9 -1.54 -15.26 1.99
CA LEU A 9 -1.11 -14.02 1.31
C LEU A 9 -0.58 -12.97 2.28
N GLU A 10 -1.24 -12.81 3.43
CA GLU A 10 -0.79 -11.93 4.51
C GLU A 10 0.56 -12.36 5.13
N LYS A 11 1.06 -13.56 4.82
CA LYS A 11 2.39 -14.03 5.25
C LYS A 11 3.42 -14.02 4.12
N ASP A 12 3.00 -13.95 2.86
CA ASP A 12 3.90 -13.95 1.73
C ASP A 12 4.68 -12.62 1.60
N TYR A 13 6.01 -12.74 1.71
CA TYR A 13 6.93 -11.62 1.59
C TYR A 13 6.94 -11.00 0.18
N LEU A 14 6.86 -11.81 -0.88
CA LEU A 14 6.89 -11.33 -2.26
C LEU A 14 5.63 -10.52 -2.57
N PHE A 15 4.48 -11.03 -2.16
CA PHE A 15 3.21 -10.32 -2.22
C PHE A 15 3.29 -8.96 -1.52
N LYS A 16 3.67 -8.93 -0.23
CA LYS A 16 3.79 -7.67 0.52
C LYS A 16 4.76 -6.69 -0.13
N LYS A 17 5.89 -7.17 -0.64
CA LYS A 17 6.90 -6.34 -1.31
C LYS A 17 6.37 -5.71 -2.60
N ASP A 18 5.62 -6.45 -3.42
CA ASP A 18 5.04 -5.91 -4.67
C ASP A 18 4.06 -4.77 -4.38
N TYR A 19 3.19 -4.94 -3.38
CA TYR A 19 2.24 -3.89 -3.00
C TYR A 19 2.89 -2.74 -2.24
N LEU A 20 3.92 -3.00 -1.42
CA LEU A 20 4.68 -1.93 -0.75
C LEU A 20 5.30 -0.98 -1.78
N ASN A 21 5.82 -1.49 -2.90
CA ASN A 21 6.41 -0.66 -3.96
C ASN A 21 5.42 0.28 -4.65
N LYS A 22 4.11 0.05 -4.51
CA LYS A 22 3.05 0.95 -5.00
C LYS A 22 2.76 2.10 -4.02
N THR A 23 3.32 2.04 -2.81
CA THR A 23 3.24 3.10 -1.80
C THR A 23 4.51 3.96 -1.85
N PRO A 24 4.48 5.22 -1.43
CA PRO A 24 5.66 6.09 -1.37
C PRO A 24 6.50 5.80 -0.12
N TRP A 25 6.89 4.54 0.09
CA TRP A 25 7.75 4.12 1.20
C TRP A 25 9.10 4.86 1.23
N TRP A 26 9.54 5.38 0.09
CA TRP A 26 10.75 6.16 -0.09
C TRP A 26 10.65 7.61 0.41
N LYS A 27 9.46 8.11 0.75
CA LYS A 27 9.28 9.45 1.35
C LYS A 27 9.60 9.49 2.85
N SER A 28 10.24 8.44 3.38
CA SER A 28 10.67 8.41 4.77
C SER A 28 11.78 9.43 5.03
N VAL A 29 11.66 10.20 6.10
CA VAL A 29 12.70 11.16 6.56
C VAL A 29 14.06 10.46 6.75
N LEU A 30 14.04 9.17 7.10
CA LEU A 30 15.26 8.37 7.27
C LEU A 30 16.12 8.27 6.00
N LEU A 31 15.57 8.53 4.81
CA LEU A 31 16.34 8.52 3.56
C LEU A 31 17.09 9.83 3.30
N VAL A 32 16.77 10.92 4.00
CA VAL A 32 17.40 12.23 3.79
C VAL A 32 18.90 12.20 4.12
N PRO A 33 19.36 11.70 5.29
CA PRO A 33 20.77 11.69 5.63
C PRO A 33 21.67 10.94 4.63
N PRO A 34 21.42 9.68 4.23
CA PRO A 34 22.29 9.00 3.27
C PRO A 34 22.28 9.67 1.90
N THR A 35 21.14 10.28 1.49
CA THR A 35 21.07 11.06 0.26
C THR A 35 21.94 12.30 0.32
N LEU A 36 21.96 13.04 1.44
CA LEU A 36 22.85 14.19 1.61
C LEU A 36 24.33 13.81 1.54
N PHE A 37 24.73 12.69 2.14
CA PHE A 37 26.10 12.18 2.04
C PHE A 37 26.50 11.87 0.59
N LEU A 38 25.60 11.24 -0.17
CA LEU A 38 25.82 10.98 -1.60
C LEU A 38 25.94 12.27 -2.41
N PHE A 39 25.07 13.25 -2.17
CA PHE A 39 25.14 14.53 -2.86
C PHE A 39 26.42 15.30 -2.52
N ALA A 40 26.80 15.37 -1.25
CA ALA A 40 28.04 16.03 -0.82
C ALA A 40 29.28 15.36 -1.44
N GLY A 41 29.33 14.02 -1.43
CA GLY A 41 30.40 13.26 -2.08
C GLY A 41 30.46 13.51 -3.59
N LEU A 42 29.31 13.44 -4.27
CA LEU A 42 29.24 13.64 -5.72
C LEU A 42 29.62 15.07 -6.13
N VAL A 43 29.07 16.07 -5.46
CA VAL A 43 29.37 17.50 -5.72
C VAL A 43 30.84 17.79 -5.48
N GLY A 44 31.44 17.22 -4.43
CA GLY A 44 32.87 17.37 -4.17
C GLY A 44 33.75 16.71 -5.23
N ILE A 45 33.38 15.53 -5.72
CA ILE A 45 34.08 14.88 -6.83
C ILE A 45 33.98 15.73 -8.11
N LEU A 46 32.78 16.24 -8.44
CA LEU A 46 32.56 17.12 -9.59
C LEU A 46 33.32 18.44 -9.46
N TYR A 47 33.38 19.00 -8.25
CA TYR A 47 34.16 20.18 -7.96
C TYR A 47 35.64 19.93 -8.29
N LEU A 48 36.24 18.87 -7.73
CA LEU A 48 37.64 18.54 -8.01
C LEU A 48 37.91 18.19 -9.47
N PHE A 49 36.94 17.60 -10.16
CA PHE A 49 37.01 17.38 -11.60
C PHE A 49 37.14 18.69 -12.39
N ASN A 50 36.36 19.70 -12.05
CA ASN A 50 36.44 21.01 -12.71
C ASN A 50 37.79 21.73 -12.49
N TYR A 51 38.56 21.34 -11.48
CA TYR A 51 39.90 21.88 -11.21
C TYR A 51 41.04 20.97 -11.67
N ASP A 52 40.74 19.90 -12.43
CA ASP A 52 41.72 18.87 -12.82
C ASP A 52 42.45 18.20 -11.63
N MET A 53 41.84 18.22 -10.44
CA MET A 53 42.40 17.68 -9.19
C MET A 53 41.86 16.29 -8.85
N LEU A 54 41.33 15.52 -9.81
CA LEU A 54 40.83 14.17 -9.55
C LEU A 54 41.92 13.22 -9.03
N VAL A 55 43.15 13.32 -9.56
CA VAL A 55 44.30 12.49 -9.15
C VAL A 55 45.04 13.17 -8.01
N SER A 56 44.30 13.59 -6.99
CA SER A 56 44.87 14.24 -5.81
C SER A 56 44.33 13.61 -4.53
N TRP A 57 45.06 13.77 -3.43
CA TRP A 57 44.64 13.31 -2.11
C TRP A 57 43.32 13.96 -1.65
N TYR A 58 42.94 15.09 -2.22
CA TYR A 58 41.70 15.81 -1.91
C TYR A 58 40.43 15.05 -2.33
N ILE A 59 40.51 14.08 -3.25
CA ILE A 59 39.34 13.29 -3.68
C ILE A 59 38.89 12.27 -2.62
N ILE A 60 39.81 11.83 -1.77
CA ILE A 60 39.59 10.76 -0.77
C ILE A 60 38.41 11.05 0.16
N PRO A 61 38.29 12.22 0.82
CA PRO A 61 37.14 12.51 1.66
C PRO A 61 35.80 12.43 0.90
N TYR A 62 35.76 12.88 -0.34
CA TYR A 62 34.52 12.86 -1.14
C TYR A 62 34.15 11.45 -1.62
N LEU A 63 35.14 10.63 -1.99
CA LEU A 63 34.93 9.21 -2.27
C LEU A 63 34.44 8.47 -1.02
N LEU A 64 35.02 8.74 0.15
CA LEU A 64 34.55 8.16 1.41
C LEU A 64 33.10 8.54 1.70
N LEU A 65 32.74 9.82 1.59
CA LEU A 65 31.35 10.28 1.75
C LEU A 65 30.40 9.57 0.79
N PHE A 66 30.81 9.42 -0.48
CA PHE A 66 30.00 8.75 -1.48
C PHE A 66 29.83 7.26 -1.17
N VAL A 67 30.92 6.52 -0.91
CA VAL A 67 30.87 5.08 -0.59
C VAL A 67 30.05 4.83 0.67
N VAL A 68 30.33 5.55 1.75
CA VAL A 68 29.56 5.44 3.01
C VAL A 68 28.10 5.75 2.77
N GLY A 69 27.79 6.81 2.02
CA GLY A 69 26.42 7.18 1.63
C GLY A 69 25.70 6.04 0.89
N THR A 70 26.37 5.35 -0.05
CA THR A 70 25.74 4.25 -0.82
C THR A 70 25.42 3.04 0.06
N ILE A 71 26.36 2.65 0.94
CA ILE A 71 26.19 1.52 1.87
C ILE A 71 25.05 1.85 2.83
N TRP A 72 25.05 3.06 3.37
CA TRP A 72 24.04 3.52 4.32
C TRP A 72 22.65 3.61 3.68
N LEU A 73 22.53 4.13 2.45
CA LEU A 73 21.29 4.16 1.70
C LEU A 73 20.72 2.76 1.49
N LYS A 74 21.57 1.79 1.10
CA LYS A 74 21.17 0.40 0.90
C LYS A 74 20.67 -0.25 2.20
N ALA A 75 21.35 0.02 3.31
CA ALA A 75 20.95 -0.46 4.63
C ALA A 75 19.61 0.12 5.08
N ILE A 76 19.44 1.45 4.99
CA ILE A 76 18.19 2.15 5.37
C ILE A 76 17.03 1.68 4.51
N LYS A 77 17.22 1.59 3.19
CA LYS A 77 16.20 1.05 2.27
C LYS A 77 15.72 -0.33 2.71
N LYS A 78 16.65 -1.24 2.99
CA LYS A 78 16.34 -2.61 3.44
C LYS A 78 15.63 -2.59 4.79
N HIS A 79 16.07 -1.75 5.73
CA HIS A 79 15.45 -1.59 7.05
C HIS A 79 14.00 -1.12 6.92
N ILE A 80 13.74 0.00 6.24
CA ILE A 80 12.37 0.56 6.08
C ILE A 80 11.43 -0.47 5.47
N GLN A 81 11.86 -1.16 4.40
CA GLN A 81 11.03 -2.16 3.74
C GLN A 81 10.73 -3.33 4.67
N LYS A 82 11.73 -3.88 5.36
CA LYS A 82 11.53 -4.98 6.32
C LYS A 82 10.61 -4.57 7.46
N THR A 83 10.82 -3.40 8.04
CA THR A 83 10.00 -2.90 9.15
C THR A 83 8.54 -2.80 8.72
N LYS A 84 8.24 -2.14 7.59
CA LYS A 84 6.85 -2.01 7.10
C LYS A 84 6.17 -3.35 6.79
N ILE A 85 6.92 -4.31 6.24
CA ILE A 85 6.40 -5.65 5.89
C ILE A 85 6.14 -6.50 7.15
N ASN A 86 6.96 -6.34 8.18
CA ASN A 86 6.91 -7.14 9.40
C ASN A 86 6.06 -6.53 10.51
N THR A 87 5.60 -5.27 10.36
CA THR A 87 4.67 -4.67 11.31
C THR A 87 3.41 -5.52 11.42
N SER A 88 3.08 -5.99 12.62
CA SER A 88 1.84 -6.73 12.86
C SER A 88 0.63 -5.87 12.52
N GLY A 89 -0.35 -6.45 11.81
CA GLY A 89 -1.54 -5.72 11.37
C GLY A 89 -1.33 -4.82 10.14
N SER A 90 -0.13 -4.78 9.55
CA SER A 90 0.06 -4.20 8.22
C SER A 90 -0.22 -5.24 7.13
N PHE A 91 -0.71 -4.79 5.97
CA PHE A 91 -1.08 -5.65 4.84
C PHE A 91 -2.18 -6.67 5.16
N LEU A 92 -3.34 -6.17 5.62
CA LEU A 92 -4.53 -6.98 5.86
C LEU A 92 -5.25 -7.27 4.56
N VAL A 93 -5.57 -8.53 4.32
CA VAL A 93 -6.43 -8.94 3.21
C VAL A 93 -7.85 -9.04 3.74
N CYS A 94 -8.73 -8.19 3.21
CA CYS A 94 -10.13 -8.07 3.60
C CYS A 94 -11.02 -8.53 2.45
N VAL A 95 -12.20 -9.04 2.75
CA VAL A 95 -13.25 -9.16 1.74
C VAL A 95 -14.03 -7.85 1.70
N GLY A 96 -14.10 -7.26 0.52
CA GLY A 96 -14.90 -6.09 0.22
C GLY A 96 -16.21 -6.48 -0.45
N LYS A 97 -17.29 -5.81 -0.06
CA LYS A 97 -18.60 -5.93 -0.68
C LYS A 97 -18.96 -4.63 -1.38
N GLU A 98 -19.45 -4.76 -2.60
CA GLU A 98 -19.95 -3.62 -3.36
C GLU A 98 -21.23 -3.07 -2.73
N ILE A 99 -21.27 -1.75 -2.52
CA ILE A 99 -22.48 -1.04 -2.08
C ILE A 99 -23.30 -0.66 -3.32
N GLU A 100 -22.72 0.16 -4.20
CA GLU A 100 -23.38 0.71 -5.38
C GLU A 100 -22.31 1.22 -6.37
N GLU A 101 -22.62 1.24 -7.68
CA GLU A 101 -21.84 1.96 -8.69
C GLU A 101 -22.50 3.31 -9.00
N ARG A 102 -21.75 4.40 -8.84
CA ARG A 102 -22.25 5.76 -9.16
C ARG A 102 -21.14 6.61 -9.77
N GLY A 103 -21.45 7.28 -10.88
CA GLY A 103 -20.52 8.23 -11.53
C GLY A 103 -19.26 7.59 -12.10
N GLY A 104 -19.30 6.30 -12.47
CA GLY A 104 -18.15 5.57 -13.02
C GLY A 104 -17.18 5.03 -11.96
N ASP A 105 -17.57 5.09 -10.69
CA ASP A 105 -16.86 4.48 -9.58
C ASP A 105 -17.74 3.47 -8.83
N THR A 106 -17.12 2.39 -8.39
CA THR A 106 -17.69 1.34 -7.55
C THR A 106 -17.29 1.63 -6.10
N TYR A 107 -18.28 1.77 -5.22
CA TYR A 107 -18.06 1.99 -3.79
C TYR A 107 -18.04 0.64 -3.07
N ILE A 108 -16.95 0.36 -2.36
CA ILE A 108 -16.73 -0.93 -1.72
C ILE A 108 -16.56 -0.73 -0.21
N ALA A 109 -17.35 -1.46 0.57
CA ALA A 109 -17.24 -1.54 2.02
C ALA A 109 -16.43 -2.77 2.43
N PHE A 110 -15.59 -2.64 3.46
CA PHE A 110 -14.82 -3.74 4.02
C PHE A 110 -14.53 -3.51 5.50
N VAL A 111 -14.27 -4.59 6.24
CA VAL A 111 -13.87 -4.56 7.65
C VAL A 111 -12.42 -5.04 7.82
N THR A 112 -11.72 -4.49 8.80
CA THR A 112 -10.29 -4.79 9.07
C THR A 112 -10.06 -5.68 10.29
N ASP A 113 -11.12 -6.09 10.98
CA ASP A 113 -11.04 -6.85 12.23
C ASP A 113 -10.77 -8.36 12.01
N SER A 114 -10.98 -9.17 13.05
CA SER A 114 -10.87 -10.63 12.99
C SER A 114 -11.91 -11.30 12.08
N ARG A 115 -13.02 -10.62 11.77
CA ARG A 115 -14.12 -11.10 10.92
C ARG A 115 -13.98 -10.65 9.47
N ARG A 116 -12.86 -10.04 9.08
CA ARG A 116 -12.59 -9.53 7.71
C ARG A 116 -12.72 -10.53 6.56
N HIS A 117 -12.75 -11.84 6.84
CA HIS A 117 -12.98 -12.89 5.84
C HIS A 117 -14.40 -13.48 5.87
N ASN A 118 -15.24 -13.06 6.82
CA ASN A 118 -16.60 -13.59 7.00
C ASN A 118 -17.61 -12.81 6.14
N LEU A 119 -18.07 -13.45 5.07
CA LEU A 119 -19.05 -12.89 4.13
C LEU A 119 -20.39 -12.57 4.78
N HIS A 120 -20.88 -13.45 5.66
CA HIS A 120 -22.17 -13.24 6.34
C HIS A 120 -22.13 -12.00 7.23
N TYR A 121 -21.00 -11.78 7.89
CA TYR A 121 -20.81 -10.63 8.76
C TYR A 121 -20.73 -9.30 7.99
N LEU A 122 -20.22 -9.31 6.76
CA LEU A 122 -20.27 -8.13 5.88
C LEU A 122 -21.68 -7.85 5.35
N ASN A 123 -22.50 -8.88 5.16
CA ASN A 123 -23.78 -8.72 4.48
C ASN A 123 -24.83 -7.95 5.28
N THR A 124 -24.87 -8.11 6.59
CA THR A 124 -25.86 -7.46 7.46
C THR A 124 -25.62 -5.95 7.57
N PRO A 125 -24.47 -5.47 8.06
CA PRO A 125 -24.19 -4.03 8.18
C PRO A 125 -24.10 -3.32 6.81
N VAL A 126 -23.56 -3.96 5.76
CA VAL A 126 -23.46 -3.32 4.44
C VAL A 126 -24.83 -3.14 3.76
N LYS A 127 -25.83 -3.96 4.09
CA LYS A 127 -27.20 -3.75 3.59
C LYS A 127 -27.89 -2.53 4.21
N GLU A 128 -27.49 -2.15 5.42
CA GLU A 128 -28.05 -1.01 6.15
C GLU A 128 -27.33 0.31 5.79
N ILE A 129 -26.18 0.22 5.13
CA ILE A 129 -25.40 1.37 4.69
C ILE A 129 -25.97 1.93 3.39
N SER A 130 -26.58 3.12 3.47
CA SER A 130 -26.95 3.92 2.30
C SER A 130 -25.76 4.71 1.79
N LEU A 131 -25.49 4.63 0.48
CA LEU A 131 -24.45 5.44 -0.17
C LEU A 131 -24.76 6.94 -0.05
N ASP A 132 -26.03 7.33 -0.09
CA ASP A 132 -26.44 8.73 0.01
C ASP A 132 -26.00 9.33 1.36
N ASN A 133 -26.20 8.59 2.47
CA ASN A 133 -25.76 9.01 3.81
C ASN A 133 -24.23 9.16 3.91
N ILE A 134 -23.47 8.35 3.16
CA ILE A 134 -22.00 8.46 3.11
C ILE A 134 -21.60 9.69 2.30
N LEU A 135 -22.24 9.92 1.16
CA LEU A 135 -21.93 11.04 0.27
C LEU A 135 -22.35 12.40 0.84
N GLU A 136 -23.35 12.44 1.70
CA GLU A 136 -23.69 13.63 2.50
C GLU A 136 -22.57 14.00 3.50
N LYS A 137 -21.91 12.99 4.09
CA LYS A 137 -20.84 13.19 5.08
C LYS A 137 -19.45 13.34 4.45
N TYR A 138 -19.22 12.70 3.31
CA TYR A 138 -17.90 12.60 2.69
C TYR A 138 -17.98 12.88 1.19
N ASP A 139 -17.21 13.87 0.75
CA ASP A 139 -17.08 14.19 -0.67
C ASP A 139 -16.54 12.97 -1.47
N PRO A 140 -17.15 12.62 -2.61
CA PRO A 140 -16.71 11.53 -3.49
C PRO A 140 -15.20 11.52 -3.79
N ALA A 141 -14.56 12.69 -3.94
CA ALA A 141 -13.13 12.73 -4.23
C ALA A 141 -12.27 12.24 -3.05
N THR A 142 -12.77 12.36 -1.82
CA THR A 142 -12.10 11.82 -0.62
C THR A 142 -12.11 10.29 -0.64
N LEU A 143 -13.26 9.69 -0.94
CA LEU A 143 -13.45 8.24 -1.00
C LEU A 143 -12.60 7.58 -2.11
N LYS A 144 -12.26 8.33 -3.16
CA LYS A 144 -11.30 7.88 -4.20
C LYS A 144 -9.86 7.85 -3.71
N LYS A 145 -9.48 8.84 -2.90
CA LYS A 145 -8.10 9.04 -2.42
C LYS A 145 -7.76 8.08 -1.28
N LYS A 146 -8.69 7.85 -0.37
CA LYS A 146 -8.49 7.03 0.83
C LYS A 146 -9.75 6.25 1.22
N ALA A 147 -9.55 5.15 1.95
CA ALA A 147 -10.57 4.50 2.71
C ALA A 147 -11.00 5.39 3.90
N VAL A 148 -12.30 5.45 4.15
CA VAL A 148 -12.91 6.28 5.17
C VAL A 148 -13.67 5.39 6.15
N LEU A 149 -13.46 5.62 7.44
CA LEU A 149 -14.19 4.92 8.50
C LEU A 149 -15.64 5.42 8.55
N ILE A 150 -16.59 4.50 8.46
CA ILE A 150 -18.04 4.81 8.44
C ILE A 150 -18.80 4.28 9.65
N GLY A 151 -18.22 3.39 10.43
CA GLY A 151 -18.82 2.85 11.64
C GLY A 151 -17.79 2.14 12.51
N GLU A 152 -17.97 2.26 13.82
CA GLU A 152 -17.21 1.57 14.85
C GLU A 152 -18.20 1.00 15.86
N GLU A 153 -18.80 -0.15 15.55
CA GLU A 153 -19.67 -0.88 16.48
C GLU A 153 -18.88 -2.02 17.12
N GLU A 154 -18.85 -2.09 18.45
CA GLU A 154 -18.24 -3.19 19.22
C GLU A 154 -16.80 -3.53 18.80
N GLY A 155 -15.98 -2.51 18.48
CA GLY A 155 -14.58 -2.71 18.04
C GLY A 155 -14.43 -3.11 16.57
N THR A 156 -15.49 -2.98 15.78
CA THR A 156 -15.51 -3.27 14.34
C THR A 156 -15.30 -2.01 13.54
N SER A 157 -14.08 -1.76 13.06
CA SER A 157 -13.83 -0.64 12.16
C SER A 157 -14.25 -1.01 10.73
N MET A 158 -15.34 -0.42 10.24
CA MET A 158 -15.78 -0.56 8.86
C MET A 158 -15.35 0.62 8.01
N TYR A 159 -14.77 0.32 6.85
CA TYR A 159 -14.25 1.30 5.92
C TYR A 159 -14.96 1.24 4.57
N VAL A 160 -15.07 2.38 3.91
CA VAL A 160 -15.53 2.50 2.52
C VAL A 160 -14.47 3.17 1.67
N ARG A 161 -14.30 2.66 0.46
CA ARG A 161 -13.43 3.26 -0.55
C ARG A 161 -14.07 3.16 -1.93
N ALA A 162 -13.92 4.23 -2.72
CA ALA A 162 -14.33 4.27 -4.11
C ALA A 162 -13.18 3.83 -5.03
N PHE A 163 -13.50 2.99 -6.02
CA PHE A 163 -12.58 2.57 -7.07
C PHE A 163 -13.21 2.80 -8.43
N SER A 164 -12.47 3.34 -9.38
CA SER A 164 -12.94 3.48 -10.77
C SER A 164 -13.34 2.13 -11.37
N ASN A 165 -14.48 2.05 -12.05
CA ASN A 165 -15.03 0.79 -12.59
C ASN A 165 -14.03 0.07 -13.51
N SER A 166 -13.21 0.82 -14.26
CA SER A 166 -12.16 0.28 -15.11
C SER A 166 -11.11 -0.53 -14.34
N LYS A 167 -10.74 -0.09 -13.13
CA LYS A 167 -9.79 -0.81 -12.26
C LYS A 167 -10.42 -2.06 -11.67
N VAL A 168 -11.69 -1.99 -11.27
CA VAL A 168 -12.45 -3.13 -10.75
C VAL A 168 -12.54 -4.22 -11.82
N LYS A 169 -13.02 -3.86 -13.01
CA LYS A 169 -13.17 -4.78 -14.16
C LYS A 169 -11.82 -5.36 -14.63
N LYS A 170 -10.77 -4.54 -14.73
CA LYS A 170 -9.43 -5.00 -15.14
C LYS A 170 -8.79 -5.95 -14.11
N ALA A 171 -9.01 -5.70 -12.83
CA ALA A 171 -8.47 -6.56 -11.79
C ALA A 171 -9.22 -7.90 -11.75
N ASN A 172 -10.55 -7.89 -11.90
CA ASN A 172 -11.40 -9.04 -11.56
C ASN A 172 -12.70 -9.16 -12.42
N ALA A 173 -12.56 -9.31 -13.75
CA ALA A 173 -13.69 -9.44 -14.68
C ALA A 173 -14.69 -10.58 -14.38
N LYS A 174 -14.29 -11.63 -13.64
CA LYS A 174 -15.15 -12.78 -13.30
C LYS A 174 -15.71 -12.76 -11.87
N TRP A 175 -15.31 -11.81 -11.01
CA TRP A 175 -15.79 -11.77 -9.62
C TRP A 175 -17.04 -10.94 -9.41
N GLN A 176 -17.46 -10.19 -10.42
CA GLN A 176 -18.75 -9.50 -10.40
C GLN A 176 -19.92 -10.48 -10.20
N GLU A 177 -19.76 -11.76 -10.54
CA GLU A 177 -20.78 -12.79 -10.37
C GLU A 177 -21.06 -13.16 -8.90
N GLU A 178 -20.11 -12.96 -7.98
CA GLU A 178 -20.26 -13.28 -6.55
C GLU A 178 -20.53 -12.03 -5.68
N GLY A 179 -20.34 -10.82 -6.20
CA GLY A 179 -20.58 -9.56 -5.47
C GLY A 179 -19.53 -9.19 -4.40
N TYR A 180 -18.40 -9.92 -4.35
CA TYR A 180 -17.30 -9.66 -3.41
C TYR A 180 -15.95 -9.54 -4.10
N LEU A 181 -15.06 -8.73 -3.52
CA LEU A 181 -13.73 -8.44 -4.04
C LEU A 181 -12.71 -8.44 -2.89
N PRO A 182 -11.57 -9.14 -3.00
CA PRO A 182 -10.53 -9.07 -2.01
C PRO A 182 -9.74 -7.76 -2.14
N ILE A 183 -9.62 -7.11 -1.01
CA ILE A 183 -8.98 -5.82 -0.84
C ILE A 183 -7.78 -6.01 0.06
N LEU A 184 -6.65 -5.43 -0.33
CA LEU A 184 -5.49 -5.25 0.53
C LEU A 184 -5.59 -3.90 1.22
N PHE A 185 -5.69 -3.90 2.54
CA PHE A 185 -5.60 -2.72 3.39
C PHE A 185 -4.20 -2.65 4.03
N ILE A 186 -3.44 -1.62 3.65
CA ILE A 186 -2.15 -1.31 4.30
C ILE A 186 -2.36 -0.18 5.30
N ASP A 187 -3.02 0.89 4.86
CA ASP A 187 -3.52 2.00 5.66
C ASP A 187 -4.70 2.66 4.93
N GLU A 188 -5.29 3.70 5.53
CA GLU A 188 -6.39 4.45 4.92
C GLU A 188 -6.08 4.94 3.50
N ARG A 189 -4.86 5.40 3.23
CA ARG A 189 -4.48 5.95 1.92
C ARG A 189 -4.16 4.85 0.92
N TYR A 190 -3.57 3.75 1.37
CA TYR A 190 -3.11 2.65 0.54
C TYR A 190 -3.96 1.41 0.75
N THR A 191 -5.06 1.41 -0.01
CA THR A 191 -5.98 0.29 -0.15
C THR A 191 -6.03 -0.11 -1.62
N PHE A 192 -5.89 -1.40 -1.91
CA PHE A 192 -5.77 -1.91 -3.27
C PHE A 192 -6.71 -3.08 -3.50
N ILE A 193 -7.28 -3.17 -4.69
CA ILE A 193 -7.93 -4.40 -5.14
C ILE A 193 -6.82 -5.40 -5.46
N ILE A 194 -6.87 -6.58 -4.86
CA ILE A 194 -5.88 -7.62 -5.12
C ILE A 194 -6.11 -8.18 -6.52
N LYS A 195 -5.03 -8.29 -7.30
CA LYS A 195 -5.09 -8.83 -8.66
C LYS A 195 -5.26 -10.34 -8.61
N ARG A 196 -6.11 -10.89 -9.49
CA ARG A 196 -6.32 -12.34 -9.62
C ARG A 196 -5.05 -13.18 -9.72
N LYS A 197 -4.02 -12.71 -10.44
CA LYS A 197 -2.75 -13.44 -10.59
C LYS A 197 -2.06 -13.73 -9.25
N ASP A 198 -2.15 -12.80 -8.31
CA ASP A 198 -1.49 -12.92 -7.00
C ASP A 198 -2.21 -13.96 -6.13
N ILE A 199 -3.45 -14.27 -6.51
CA ILE A 199 -4.38 -15.11 -5.77
C ILE A 199 -4.35 -16.54 -6.30
N LEU A 200 -4.15 -16.72 -7.61
CA LEU A 200 -3.96 -18.03 -8.24
C LEU A 200 -2.61 -18.68 -7.87
N ASN A 201 -1.59 -17.86 -7.58
CA ASN A 201 -0.25 -18.34 -7.21
C ASN A 201 -0.17 -19.04 -5.84
N ILE A 202 -1.27 -19.14 -5.08
CA ILE A 202 -1.35 -19.84 -3.79
C ILE A 202 -1.67 -21.34 -3.98
N GLY A 203 -2.19 -21.71 -5.15
CA GLY A 203 -2.69 -23.05 -5.47
C GLY A 203 -1.70 -23.98 -6.18
N ASN A 204 -0.49 -23.49 -6.49
CA ASN A 204 0.62 -24.27 -7.06
C ASN A 204 1.78 -24.31 -6.07
#